data_AF-A0A165NLA5-F1
#
_entry.id   AF-A0A165NLA5-F1
#
_cell.length_a   1.000
_cell.length_b   1.000
_cell.length_c   1.000
_cell.angle_alpha   90.00
_cell.angle_beta   90.00
_cell.angle_gamma   90.00
#
_symmetry.space_group_name_H-M   'P 1'
#
loop_
_entity.id
_entity.type
_entity.pdbx_description
1 polymer ?
#
loop_
_entity_poly.entity_id
_entity_poly.type
_entity_poly.pdbx_seq_one_letter_code
_entity_poly.pdbx_strand_id
1 'polypeptide(L)'
;MSVRKCLDILGHCHLLESCDLTFGAGLNDVEVGPRLQLGYLSSFALNLNYPGTVDAFVSRLGTPNLLRLSLYTTAGHIGSIEPFRIMLGGSRAPLEDLKIESSRVPFHTIDDFWKFWEFTPNLKKLVILGSTATDPFGGEVKTFLSKLKMNPDSPSGAYLPQLEELLLQADFSPADPPPEDLIRGMLQSRLGGFSLNTSGAKARLNKVGLTFWAARGYHVWFLSESGEIQARQLGEM
;
A
#
# COMPACT_ATOMS: atom_id res chain seq x y z
N MET A 1 -23.12 13.15 -2.66
CA MET A 1 -23.32 12.67 -4.05
C MET A 1 -23.52 11.17 -3.99
N SER A 2 -24.52 10.59 -4.67
CA SER A 2 -24.69 9.13 -4.68
C SER A 2 -23.65 8.47 -5.57
N VAL A 3 -23.36 7.19 -5.33
CA VAL A 3 -22.29 6.48 -6.04
C VAL A 3 -22.65 6.28 -7.50
N ARG A 4 -23.93 6.02 -7.80
CA ARG A 4 -24.41 5.94 -9.18
C ARG A 4 -24.10 7.22 -9.97
N LYS A 5 -24.39 8.40 -9.41
CA LYS A 5 -24.08 9.68 -10.07
C LYS A 5 -22.57 9.87 -10.29
N CYS A 6 -21.74 9.40 -9.35
CA CYS A 6 -20.30 9.42 -9.51
C CYS A 6 -19.86 8.57 -10.71
N LEU A 7 -20.34 7.32 -10.79
CA LEU A 7 -20.08 6.42 -11.92
C LEU A 7 -20.58 7.01 -13.25
N ASP A 8 -21.76 7.61 -13.28
CA ASP A 8 -22.32 8.24 -14.49
C ASP A 8 -21.39 9.37 -15.00
N ILE A 9 -20.92 10.23 -14.08
CA ILE A 9 -19.98 11.31 -14.40
C ILE A 9 -18.64 10.72 -14.91
N LEU A 10 -18.07 9.74 -14.21
CA LEU A 10 -16.82 9.09 -14.63
C LEU A 10 -16.95 8.47 -16.02
N GLY A 11 -18.11 7.90 -16.34
CA GLY A 11 -18.39 7.32 -17.66
C GLY A 11 -18.35 8.34 -18.81
N HIS A 12 -18.46 9.64 -18.51
CA HIS A 12 -18.35 10.72 -19.51
C HIS A 12 -16.92 11.27 -19.62
N CYS A 13 -16.05 10.95 -18.65
CA CYS A 13 -14.67 11.45 -18.54
C CYS A 13 -13.65 10.47 -19.15
N HIS A 14 -13.77 10.18 -20.45
CA HIS A 14 -12.96 9.16 -21.14
C HIS A 14 -11.46 9.50 -21.24
N LEU A 15 -11.06 10.76 -21.08
CA LEU A 15 -9.65 11.22 -21.07
C LEU A 15 -9.12 11.52 -19.66
N LEU A 16 -9.82 11.08 -18.61
CA LEU A 16 -9.44 11.38 -17.23
C LEU A 16 -8.11 10.72 -16.87
N GLU A 17 -7.09 11.53 -16.58
CA GLU A 17 -5.76 11.05 -16.19
C GLU A 17 -5.60 10.87 -14.68
N SER A 18 -6.33 11.66 -13.89
CA SER A 18 -6.30 11.66 -12.43
C SER A 18 -7.68 11.84 -11.83
N CYS A 19 -8.00 11.08 -10.79
CA CYS A 19 -9.28 11.15 -10.11
C CYS A 19 -9.12 10.94 -8.61
N ASP A 20 -9.76 11.80 -7.81
CA ASP A 20 -9.82 11.69 -6.35
C ASP A 20 -11.28 11.69 -5.93
N LEU A 21 -11.69 10.65 -5.20
CA LEU A 21 -13.05 10.44 -4.74
C LEU A 21 -13.10 10.29 -3.24
N THR A 22 -13.94 11.10 -2.60
CA THR A 22 -14.23 10.99 -1.18
C THR A 22 -15.68 10.59 -0.96
N PHE A 23 -15.89 9.50 -0.23
CA PHE A 23 -17.19 8.99 0.15
C PHE A 23 -17.44 9.20 1.65
N GLY A 24 -18.42 10.04 1.96
CA GLY A 24 -18.86 10.33 3.33
C GLY A 24 -20.02 9.45 3.81
N ALA A 25 -20.50 8.51 3.00
CA ALA A 25 -21.64 7.64 3.32
C ALA A 25 -21.56 6.31 2.55
N GLY A 26 -22.30 5.31 3.02
CA GLY A 26 -22.32 3.95 2.48
C GLY A 26 -22.64 3.84 0.99
N LEU A 27 -22.01 2.87 0.32
CA LEU A 27 -22.09 2.62 -1.12
C LEU A 27 -23.16 1.58 -1.49
N ASN A 28 -24.34 1.67 -0.89
CA ASN A 28 -25.36 0.61 -0.96
C ASN A 28 -26.09 0.52 -2.32
N ASP A 29 -25.86 1.44 -3.27
CA ASP A 29 -26.61 1.58 -4.53
C ASP A 29 -25.87 1.10 -5.80
N VAL A 30 -24.76 0.38 -5.64
CA VAL A 30 -23.75 0.19 -6.71
C VAL A 30 -23.87 -1.13 -7.49
N GLU A 31 -24.61 -2.11 -6.98
CA GLU A 31 -24.60 -3.49 -7.54
C GLU A 31 -25.07 -3.61 -9.00
N VAL A 32 -25.71 -2.58 -9.57
CA VAL A 32 -26.35 -2.67 -10.90
C VAL A 32 -25.69 -1.75 -11.93
N GLY A 33 -25.15 -2.34 -13.01
CA GLY A 33 -24.77 -1.64 -14.26
C GLY A 33 -23.45 -2.09 -14.91
N PRO A 34 -23.06 -1.48 -16.05
CA PRO A 34 -21.88 -1.87 -16.81
C PRO A 34 -20.57 -1.42 -16.17
N ARG A 35 -19.50 -2.14 -16.48
CA ARG A 35 -18.13 -1.77 -16.10
C ARG A 35 -17.63 -0.60 -16.93
N LEU A 36 -17.09 0.42 -16.27
CA LEU A 36 -16.52 1.61 -16.90
C LEU A 36 -15.03 1.41 -17.17
N GLN A 37 -14.63 1.62 -18.41
CA GLN A 37 -13.22 1.57 -18.80
C GLN A 37 -12.62 2.98 -18.78
N LEU A 38 -11.68 3.20 -17.88
CA LEU A 38 -10.95 4.45 -17.69
C LEU A 38 -9.49 4.24 -18.10
N GLY A 39 -9.27 4.02 -19.40
CA GLY A 39 -7.97 3.60 -19.95
C GLY A 39 -6.86 4.64 -19.82
N TYR A 40 -7.18 5.92 -19.70
CA TYR A 40 -6.20 7.01 -19.53
C TYR A 40 -5.89 7.30 -18.06
N LEU A 41 -6.63 6.71 -17.11
CA LEU A 41 -6.47 7.01 -15.70
C LEU A 41 -5.14 6.43 -15.20
N SER A 42 -4.22 7.32 -14.84
CA SER A 42 -2.88 7.01 -14.34
C SER A 42 -2.77 7.17 -12.81
N SER A 43 -3.64 7.98 -12.22
CA SER A 43 -3.67 8.28 -10.78
C SER A 43 -5.08 8.19 -10.24
N PHE A 44 -5.27 7.43 -9.17
CA PHE A 44 -6.56 7.25 -8.53
C PHE A 44 -6.44 7.31 -7.02
N ALA A 45 -7.26 8.13 -6.39
CA ALA A 45 -7.36 8.26 -4.95
C ALA A 45 -8.79 7.99 -4.48
N LEU A 46 -8.91 7.24 -3.39
CA LEU A 46 -10.17 6.83 -2.80
C LEU A 46 -10.14 7.04 -1.29
N ASN A 47 -11.03 7.88 -0.79
CA ASN A 47 -11.15 8.25 0.61
C ASN A 47 -12.50 7.82 1.18
N LEU A 48 -12.48 7.03 2.25
CA LEU A 48 -13.64 6.47 2.93
C LEU A 48 -13.75 7.02 4.35
N ASN A 49 -14.81 7.79 4.57
CA ASN A 49 -15.15 8.37 5.88
C ASN A 49 -16.36 7.70 6.53
N TYR A 50 -16.66 6.44 6.16
CA TYR A 50 -17.76 5.66 6.71
C TYR A 50 -17.33 4.19 6.92
N PRO A 51 -17.98 3.46 7.84
CA PRO A 51 -17.74 2.04 8.03
C PRO A 51 -18.38 1.21 6.90
N GLY A 52 -17.56 0.64 6.01
CA GLY A 52 -17.96 -0.31 4.96
C GLY A 52 -16.85 -0.48 3.91
N THR A 53 -17.12 -1.23 2.84
CA THR A 53 -16.13 -1.52 1.79
C THR A 53 -16.45 -0.82 0.48
N VAL A 54 -15.46 -0.72 -0.42
CA VAL A 54 -15.60 -0.17 -1.78
C VAL A 54 -15.75 -1.22 -2.87
N ASP A 55 -15.87 -2.49 -2.50
CA ASP A 55 -15.81 -3.63 -3.43
C ASP A 55 -16.77 -3.48 -4.61
N ALA A 56 -18.02 -3.13 -4.34
CA ALA A 56 -19.03 -2.92 -5.37
C ALA A 56 -18.63 -1.78 -6.33
N PHE A 57 -18.08 -0.68 -5.81
CA PHE A 57 -17.65 0.45 -6.62
C PHE A 57 -16.40 0.14 -7.45
N VAL A 58 -15.37 -0.41 -6.82
CA VAL A 58 -14.12 -0.79 -7.49
C VAL A 58 -14.36 -1.84 -8.58
N SER A 59 -15.27 -2.80 -8.35
CA SER A 59 -15.64 -3.82 -9.35
C SER A 59 -16.24 -3.22 -10.63
N ARG A 60 -16.75 -1.99 -10.57
CA ARG A 60 -17.32 -1.27 -11.71
C ARG A 60 -16.28 -0.50 -12.52
N LEU A 61 -15.03 -0.45 -12.07
CA LEU A 61 -13.95 0.28 -12.74
C LEU A 61 -13.01 -0.68 -13.47
N GLY A 62 -12.48 -0.24 -14.60
CA GLY A 62 -11.38 -0.85 -15.33
C GLY A 62 -10.33 0.22 -15.60
N THR A 63 -9.22 0.14 -14.89
CA THR A 63 -8.11 1.11 -14.93
C THR A 63 -6.80 0.36 -15.21
N PRO A 64 -6.67 -0.33 -16.36
CA PRO A 64 -5.55 -1.23 -16.62
C PRO A 64 -4.20 -0.52 -16.74
N ASN A 65 -4.18 0.81 -16.89
CA ASN A 65 -2.98 1.65 -17.00
C ASN A 65 -2.69 2.45 -15.71
N LEU A 66 -3.33 2.11 -14.59
CA LEU A 66 -3.17 2.85 -13.35
C LEU A 66 -1.77 2.65 -12.76
N LEU A 67 -1.03 3.75 -12.62
CA LEU A 67 0.33 3.76 -12.08
C LEU A 67 0.35 4.10 -10.59
N ARG A 68 -0.61 4.92 -10.12
CA ARG A 68 -0.65 5.43 -8.76
C ARG A 68 -2.02 5.19 -8.12
N LEU A 69 -2.02 4.55 -6.96
CA LEU A 69 -3.21 4.26 -6.17
C LEU A 69 -3.04 4.78 -4.75
N SER A 70 -3.95 5.64 -4.30
CA SER A 70 -4.03 6.12 -2.93
C SER A 70 -5.34 5.70 -2.29
N LEU A 71 -5.27 5.02 -1.14
CA LEU A 71 -6.42 4.52 -0.43
C LEU A 71 -6.40 5.08 1.00
N TYR A 72 -7.51 5.66 1.41
CA TYR A 72 -7.67 6.26 2.73
C TYR A 72 -8.94 5.74 3.38
N THR A 73 -8.86 5.29 4.63
CA THR A 73 -10.01 4.88 5.45
C THR A 73 -9.82 5.25 6.91
N THR A 74 -10.86 5.80 7.53
CA THR A 74 -10.84 6.16 8.96
C THR A 74 -11.66 5.23 9.84
N ALA A 75 -12.64 4.51 9.27
CA ALA A 75 -13.69 3.83 10.03
C ALA A 75 -13.96 2.38 9.61
N GLY A 76 -13.20 1.81 8.68
CA GLY A 76 -13.43 0.44 8.19
C GLY A 76 -12.29 -0.12 7.34
N HIS A 77 -12.53 -1.30 6.76
CA HIS A 77 -11.67 -1.88 5.73
C HIS A 77 -11.96 -1.21 4.39
N ILE A 78 -10.95 -1.04 3.56
CA ILE A 78 -11.13 -0.61 2.18
C ILE A 78 -11.95 -1.65 1.42
N GLY A 79 -11.58 -2.93 1.51
CA GLY A 79 -12.31 -3.99 0.81
C GLY A 79 -11.52 -5.27 0.57
N SER A 80 -12.03 -6.08 -0.35
CA SER A 80 -11.45 -7.33 -0.80
C SER A 80 -10.45 -7.13 -1.94
N ILE A 81 -9.52 -8.07 -2.09
CA ILE A 81 -8.47 -8.00 -3.12
C ILE A 81 -8.99 -8.21 -4.54
N GLU A 82 -9.98 -9.08 -4.70
CA GLU A 82 -10.47 -9.47 -6.02
C GLU A 82 -11.01 -8.30 -6.86
N PRO A 83 -11.85 -7.39 -6.30
CA PRO A 83 -12.25 -6.16 -6.98
C PRO A 83 -11.06 -5.34 -7.48
N PHE A 84 -10.03 -5.14 -6.66
CA PHE A 84 -8.84 -4.38 -7.06
C PHE A 84 -8.05 -5.07 -8.16
N ARG A 85 -7.87 -6.40 -8.05
CA ARG A 85 -7.20 -7.21 -9.08
C ARG A 85 -7.91 -7.06 -10.42
N ILE A 86 -9.24 -7.17 -10.42
CA ILE A 86 -10.06 -6.98 -11.61
C ILE A 86 -9.90 -5.54 -12.14
N MET A 87 -10.06 -4.53 -11.27
CA MET A 87 -9.93 -3.11 -11.62
C MET A 87 -8.62 -2.81 -12.34
N LEU A 88 -7.51 -3.35 -11.84
CA LEU A 88 -6.16 -3.09 -12.32
C LEU A 88 -5.73 -3.95 -13.52
N GLY A 89 -6.63 -4.76 -14.08
CA GLY A 89 -6.36 -5.52 -15.31
C GLY A 89 -5.84 -6.94 -15.10
N GLY A 90 -5.99 -7.51 -13.90
CA GLY A 90 -5.78 -8.93 -13.63
C GLY A 90 -4.44 -9.25 -12.97
N SER A 91 -3.71 -10.22 -13.52
CA SER A 91 -2.58 -10.90 -12.85
C SER A 91 -1.27 -10.10 -12.78
N ARG A 92 -1.16 -8.98 -13.51
CA ARG A 92 0.05 -8.14 -13.50
C ARG A 92 -0.28 -6.68 -13.78
N ALA A 93 -0.73 -5.98 -12.75
CA ALA A 93 -1.01 -4.55 -12.79
C ALA A 93 0.28 -3.74 -13.03
N PRO A 94 0.21 -2.61 -13.77
CA PRO A 94 1.34 -1.71 -13.97
C PRO A 94 1.59 -0.76 -12.78
N LEU A 95 0.91 -0.98 -11.65
CA LEU A 95 0.98 -0.10 -10.48
C LEU A 95 2.43 0.07 -9.98
N GLU A 96 2.87 1.32 -9.87
CA GLU A 96 4.22 1.69 -9.42
C GLU A 96 4.20 2.32 -8.03
N ASP A 97 3.14 3.07 -7.69
CA ASP A 97 2.99 3.72 -6.39
C ASP A 97 1.70 3.29 -5.68
N LEU A 98 1.84 2.81 -4.44
CA LEU A 98 0.74 2.52 -3.55
C LEU A 98 0.87 3.32 -2.25
N LYS A 99 -0.14 4.14 -1.96
CA LYS A 99 -0.33 4.79 -0.66
C LYS A 99 -1.58 4.21 0.01
N ILE A 100 -1.43 3.78 1.25
CA ILE A 100 -2.53 3.37 2.12
C ILE A 100 -2.43 4.17 3.41
N GLU A 101 -3.53 4.77 3.81
CA GLU A 101 -3.64 5.47 5.08
C GLU A 101 -4.89 4.93 5.80
N SER A 102 -4.68 4.25 6.92
CA SER A 102 -5.73 3.45 7.55
C SER A 102 -5.54 3.38 9.06
N SER A 103 -6.66 3.47 9.79
CA SER A 103 -6.69 3.27 11.24
C SER A 103 -6.68 1.80 11.66
N ARG A 104 -6.83 0.86 10.70
CA ARG A 104 -6.91 -0.59 10.91
C ARG A 104 -6.28 -1.33 9.73
N VAL A 105 -6.26 -2.67 9.77
CA VAL A 105 -5.89 -3.47 8.60
C VAL A 105 -6.76 -3.06 7.40
N PRO A 106 -6.17 -2.55 6.30
CA PRO A 106 -6.91 -1.99 5.17
C PRO A 106 -7.74 -3.02 4.43
N PHE A 107 -7.29 -4.27 4.41
CA PHE A 107 -8.00 -5.41 3.84
C PHE A 107 -8.60 -6.26 4.96
N HIS A 108 -9.29 -7.36 4.60
CA HIS A 108 -9.88 -8.25 5.59
C HIS A 108 -8.84 -8.94 6.46
N THR A 109 -7.68 -9.26 5.90
CA THR A 109 -6.58 -9.95 6.57
C THR A 109 -5.22 -9.39 6.19
N ILE A 110 -4.16 -9.72 6.94
CA ILE A 110 -2.80 -9.42 6.51
C ILE A 110 -2.43 -10.19 5.23
N ASP A 111 -2.99 -11.39 5.04
CA ASP A 111 -2.71 -12.24 3.88
C ASP A 111 -3.15 -11.61 2.56
N ASP A 112 -4.11 -10.71 2.63
CA ASP A 112 -4.58 -9.95 1.50
C ASP A 112 -3.52 -8.95 0.99
N PHE A 113 -2.59 -8.48 1.83
CA PHE A 113 -1.42 -7.73 1.34
C PHE A 113 -0.54 -8.57 0.44
N TRP A 114 -0.28 -9.83 0.80
CA TRP A 114 0.57 -10.71 -0.01
C TRP A 114 -0.09 -10.95 -1.36
N LYS A 115 -1.40 -11.25 -1.36
CA LYS A 115 -2.18 -11.40 -2.60
C LYS A 115 -2.17 -10.13 -3.44
N PHE A 116 -2.25 -8.94 -2.82
CA PHE A 116 -2.14 -7.67 -3.54
C PHE A 116 -0.79 -7.54 -4.24
N TRP A 117 0.30 -7.91 -3.56
CA TRP A 117 1.66 -7.84 -4.09
C TRP A 117 1.96 -8.85 -5.20
N GLU A 118 1.31 -10.02 -5.17
CA GLU A 118 1.46 -11.05 -6.23
C GLU A 118 1.12 -10.51 -7.63
N PHE A 119 0.11 -9.65 -7.75
CA PHE A 119 -0.27 -9.04 -9.03
C PHE A 119 0.20 -7.59 -9.21
N THR A 120 0.95 -7.02 -8.25
CA THR A 120 1.56 -5.66 -8.37
C THR A 120 3.10 -5.70 -8.29
N PRO A 121 3.78 -6.51 -9.13
CA PRO A 121 5.22 -6.73 -9.00
C PRO A 121 6.09 -5.52 -9.36
N ASN A 122 5.51 -4.50 -10.00
CA ASN A 122 6.22 -3.31 -10.46
C ASN A 122 6.21 -2.16 -9.43
N LEU A 123 5.68 -2.38 -8.23
CA LEU A 123 5.66 -1.35 -7.19
C LEU A 123 7.08 -0.90 -6.84
N LYS A 124 7.32 0.40 -7.05
CA LYS A 124 8.53 1.14 -6.69
C LYS A 124 8.36 1.88 -5.38
N LYS A 125 7.13 2.31 -5.07
CA LYS A 125 6.82 3.07 -3.86
C LYS A 125 5.69 2.43 -3.07
N LEU A 126 5.98 2.18 -1.80
CA LEU A 126 4.99 1.71 -0.83
C LEU A 126 4.94 2.66 0.36
N VAL A 127 3.75 3.21 0.61
CA VAL A 127 3.47 4.06 1.76
C VAL A 127 2.28 3.47 2.52
N ILE A 128 2.47 3.08 3.78
CA ILE A 128 1.40 2.61 4.67
C ILE A 128 1.47 3.39 5.96
N LEU A 129 0.43 4.17 6.24
CA LEU A 129 0.39 5.08 7.38
C LEU A 129 -0.81 4.79 8.28
N GLY A 130 -0.55 4.57 9.56
CA GLY A 130 -1.50 4.71 10.65
C GLY A 130 -1.28 6.03 11.39
N SER A 131 -2.32 6.55 12.04
CA SER A 131 -2.18 7.56 13.09
C SER A 131 -1.56 6.97 14.37
N THR A 132 -1.15 7.84 15.29
CA THR A 132 -0.81 7.47 16.66
C THR A 132 -1.99 6.71 17.28
N ALA A 133 -1.77 5.50 17.82
CA ALA A 133 -2.79 4.56 18.29
C ALA A 133 -3.54 3.74 17.21
N THR A 134 -3.00 3.63 16.00
CA THR A 134 -3.56 2.75 14.97
C THR A 134 -2.51 1.85 14.35
N ASP A 135 -2.92 0.62 14.07
CA ASP A 135 -2.07 -0.40 13.50
C ASP A 135 -2.67 -0.92 12.17
N PRO A 136 -2.18 -0.42 11.02
CA PRO A 136 -2.58 -0.91 9.71
C PRO A 136 -2.10 -2.34 9.41
N PHE A 137 -1.30 -2.95 10.29
CA PHE A 137 -0.81 -4.32 10.19
C PHE A 137 -1.49 -5.28 11.17
N GLY A 138 -2.37 -4.80 12.05
CA GLY A 138 -3.17 -5.64 12.95
C GLY A 138 -2.35 -6.49 13.93
N GLY A 139 -1.20 -5.98 14.38
CA GLY A 139 -0.24 -6.64 15.25
C GLY A 139 0.85 -7.40 14.50
N GLU A 140 0.77 -7.49 13.18
CA GLU A 140 1.63 -8.37 12.36
C GLU A 140 2.79 -7.65 11.66
N VAL A 141 3.24 -6.53 12.20
CA VAL A 141 4.35 -5.74 11.62
C VAL A 141 5.62 -6.58 11.40
N LYS A 142 5.90 -7.55 12.29
CA LYS A 142 7.05 -8.47 12.15
C LYS A 142 6.91 -9.39 10.94
N THR A 143 5.73 -9.97 10.74
CA THR A 143 5.40 -10.79 9.58
C THR A 143 5.56 -9.97 8.30
N PHE A 144 5.05 -8.74 8.31
CA PHE A 144 5.15 -7.80 7.21
C PHE A 144 6.59 -7.45 6.83
N LEU A 145 7.42 -7.08 7.79
CA LEU A 145 8.84 -6.79 7.56
C LEU A 145 9.59 -8.04 7.07
N SER A 146 9.25 -9.23 7.59
CA SER A 146 9.87 -10.49 7.17
C SER A 146 9.53 -10.84 5.72
N LYS A 147 8.29 -10.60 5.28
CA LYS A 147 7.86 -10.79 3.88
C LYS A 147 8.50 -9.80 2.92
N LEU A 148 8.82 -8.59 3.39
CA LEU A 148 9.58 -7.61 2.63
C LEU A 148 11.08 -7.92 2.59
N LYS A 149 11.63 -8.75 3.47
CA LYS A 149 13.07 -9.07 3.42
C LYS A 149 13.39 -9.86 2.15
N MET A 150 14.40 -9.41 1.40
CA MET A 150 14.86 -10.15 0.22
C MET A 150 15.81 -11.26 0.65
N ASN A 151 15.58 -12.47 0.14
CA ASN A 151 16.50 -13.59 0.35
C ASN A 151 17.60 -13.54 -0.73
N PRO A 152 18.88 -13.38 -0.36
CA PRO A 152 19.98 -13.38 -1.32
C PRO A 152 20.08 -14.69 -2.12
N ASP A 153 19.64 -15.82 -1.54
CA ASP A 153 19.71 -17.14 -2.18
C ASP A 153 18.52 -17.43 -3.11
N SER A 154 17.45 -16.64 -3.00
CA SER A 154 16.25 -16.80 -3.84
C SER A 154 15.56 -15.45 -4.08
N PRO A 155 16.19 -14.55 -4.86
CA PRO A 155 15.63 -13.22 -5.13
C PRO A 155 14.35 -13.27 -5.97
N SER A 156 14.10 -14.37 -6.69
CA SER A 156 12.90 -14.56 -7.53
C SER A 156 11.61 -14.76 -6.73
N GLY A 157 11.69 -15.11 -5.44
CA GLY A 157 10.54 -15.29 -4.56
C GLY A 157 10.20 -14.08 -3.69
N ALA A 158 10.95 -12.98 -3.83
CA ALA A 158 10.76 -11.80 -2.99
C ALA A 158 9.55 -10.98 -3.43
N TYR A 159 8.71 -10.58 -2.47
CA TYR A 159 7.66 -9.59 -2.72
C TYR A 159 8.27 -8.23 -3.02
N LEU A 160 7.65 -7.50 -3.94
CA LEU A 160 8.02 -6.14 -4.35
C LEU A 160 9.51 -6.01 -4.72
N PRO A 161 9.97 -6.75 -5.75
CA PRO A 161 11.38 -6.77 -6.11
C PRO A 161 11.88 -5.43 -6.69
N GLN A 162 10.97 -4.54 -7.11
CA GLN A 162 11.28 -3.20 -7.65
C GLN A 162 11.19 -2.07 -6.61
N LEU A 163 10.98 -2.39 -5.33
CA LEU A 163 10.75 -1.37 -4.30
C LEU A 163 11.98 -0.47 -4.07
N GLU A 164 11.79 0.83 -4.24
CA GLU A 164 12.79 1.90 -4.10
C GLU A 164 12.47 2.84 -2.92
N GLU A 165 11.20 3.12 -2.67
CA GLU A 165 10.73 3.94 -1.55
C GLU A 165 9.81 3.14 -0.62
N LEU A 166 10.14 3.13 0.67
CA LEU A 166 9.33 2.49 1.71
C LEU A 166 9.06 3.46 2.86
N LEU A 167 7.79 3.77 3.08
CA LEU A 167 7.34 4.53 4.26
C LEU A 167 6.30 3.71 5.02
N LEU A 168 6.61 3.35 6.26
CA LEU A 168 5.71 2.61 7.14
C LEU A 168 5.54 3.39 8.44
N GLN A 169 4.30 3.52 8.89
CA GLN A 169 3.98 4.19 10.13
C GLN A 169 2.86 3.42 10.83
N ALA A 170 3.11 2.94 12.05
CA ALA A 170 2.14 2.15 12.81
C ALA A 170 2.41 2.18 14.31
N ASP A 171 1.36 2.08 15.10
CA ASP A 171 1.47 1.73 16.51
C ASP A 171 1.79 0.22 16.64
N PHE A 172 2.55 -0.17 17.66
CA PHE A 172 2.82 -1.57 17.94
C PHE A 172 2.62 -1.89 19.41
N SER A 173 2.32 -3.16 19.70
CA SER A 173 2.18 -3.63 21.08
C SER A 173 3.49 -3.47 21.84
N PRO A 174 3.54 -2.73 22.97
CA PRO A 174 4.76 -2.60 23.78
C PRO A 174 5.30 -3.94 24.29
N ALA A 175 4.45 -4.96 24.37
CA ALA A 175 4.83 -6.31 24.76
C ALA A 175 5.59 -7.06 23.66
N ASP A 176 5.50 -6.62 22.40
CA ASP A 176 6.09 -7.32 21.26
C ASP A 176 6.65 -6.37 20.16
N PRO A 177 7.64 -5.51 20.48
CA PRO A 177 8.27 -4.65 19.49
C PRO A 177 8.91 -5.42 18.33
N PRO A 178 8.90 -4.88 17.09
CA PRO A 178 9.74 -5.40 16.02
C PRO A 178 11.22 -5.33 16.43
N PRO A 179 11.97 -6.46 16.41
CA PRO A 179 13.37 -6.47 16.77
C PRO A 179 14.19 -5.58 15.83
N GLU A 180 15.18 -4.84 16.36
CA GLU A 180 16.05 -3.99 15.54
C GLU A 180 16.78 -4.79 14.45
N ASP A 181 17.24 -6.01 14.77
CA ASP A 181 17.90 -6.91 13.81
C ASP A 181 17.00 -7.31 12.64
N LEU A 182 15.68 -7.45 12.87
CA LEU A 182 14.71 -7.71 11.82
C LEU A 182 14.61 -6.51 10.88
N ILE A 183 14.51 -5.30 11.43
CA ILE A 183 14.41 -4.06 10.67
C ILE A 183 15.70 -3.84 9.87
N ARG A 184 16.86 -3.88 10.52
CA ARG A 184 18.16 -3.71 9.86
C ARG A 184 18.38 -4.77 8.81
N GLY A 185 18.08 -6.05 9.11
CA GLY A 185 18.21 -7.15 8.17
C GLY A 185 17.31 -7.00 6.94
N MET A 186 16.07 -6.51 7.11
CA MET A 186 15.17 -6.20 5.99
C MET A 186 15.73 -5.06 5.14
N LEU A 187 16.11 -3.94 5.75
CA LEU A 187 16.65 -2.78 5.05
C LEU A 187 17.94 -3.10 4.30
N GLN A 188 18.92 -3.72 4.98
CA GLN A 188 20.20 -4.14 4.39
C GLN A 188 19.99 -5.08 3.22
N SER A 189 19.04 -6.01 3.32
CA SER A 189 18.74 -6.93 2.21
C SER A 189 18.41 -6.15 0.94
N ARG A 190 17.71 -5.01 1.03
CA ARG A 190 17.27 -4.20 -0.13
C ARG A 190 18.25 -3.11 -0.57
N LEU A 191 19.33 -2.88 0.18
CA LEU A 191 20.35 -1.88 -0.15
C LEU A 191 21.40 -2.39 -1.15
N GLY A 192 21.60 -3.71 -1.24
CA GLY A 192 22.64 -4.33 -2.09
C GLY A 192 22.40 -4.24 -3.60
N GLY A 193 21.19 -3.84 -4.02
CA GLY A 193 20.79 -3.75 -5.42
C GLY A 193 20.78 -5.11 -6.10
N PHE A 194 19.61 -5.72 -6.24
CA PHE A 194 19.48 -7.01 -6.93
C PHE A 194 19.36 -6.79 -8.43
N SER A 195 20.17 -7.51 -9.20
CA SER A 195 20.01 -7.57 -10.65
C SER A 195 18.87 -8.53 -10.97
N LEU A 196 17.69 -8.01 -11.26
CA LEU A 196 16.63 -8.81 -11.87
C LEU A 196 17.03 -9.01 -13.34
N ASN A 197 17.08 -10.26 -13.78
CA ASN A 197 17.69 -10.75 -15.04
C ASN A 197 17.07 -10.23 -16.37
N THR A 198 16.54 -9.01 -16.45
CA THR A 198 15.92 -8.50 -17.69
C THR A 198 16.24 -7.05 -18.10
N SER A 199 17.00 -6.24 -17.35
CA SER A 199 17.41 -4.91 -17.88
C SER A 199 18.59 -4.22 -17.21
N GLY A 200 19.34 -4.87 -16.30
CA GLY A 200 20.50 -4.25 -15.66
C GLY A 200 20.18 -3.14 -14.65
N ALA A 201 18.91 -2.77 -14.46
CA ALA A 201 18.49 -1.88 -13.39
C ALA A 201 18.45 -2.65 -12.05
N LYS A 202 19.38 -2.31 -11.16
CA LYS A 202 19.34 -2.76 -9.76
C LYS A 202 18.29 -1.93 -9.03
N ALA A 203 17.13 -2.52 -8.76
CA ALA A 203 16.19 -1.92 -7.81
C ALA A 203 16.86 -1.92 -6.43
N ARG A 204 17.06 -0.73 -5.88
CA ARG A 204 17.70 -0.49 -4.59
C ARG A 204 16.81 0.46 -3.81
N LEU A 205 16.58 0.11 -2.55
CA LEU A 205 15.92 0.99 -1.61
C LEU A 205 16.76 2.28 -1.46
N ASN A 206 16.21 3.42 -1.86
CA ASN A 206 16.89 4.71 -1.85
C ASN A 206 16.23 5.71 -0.87
N LYS A 207 15.01 5.41 -0.41
CA LYS A 207 14.29 6.21 0.57
C LYS A 207 13.53 5.34 1.56
N VAL A 208 13.71 5.63 2.84
CA VAL A 208 13.09 4.88 3.95
C VAL A 208 12.62 5.83 5.03
N GLY A 209 11.40 5.61 5.51
CA GLY A 209 10.91 6.16 6.77
C GLY A 209 10.04 5.13 7.47
N LEU A 210 10.60 4.46 8.47
CA LEU A 210 9.85 3.53 9.33
C LEU A 210 9.64 4.20 10.69
N THR A 211 8.40 4.44 11.07
CA THR A 211 8.04 5.06 12.35
C THR A 211 7.12 4.11 13.11
N PHE A 212 7.57 3.64 14.26
CA PHE A 212 6.83 2.70 15.08
C PHE A 212 6.65 3.30 16.48
N TRP A 213 5.39 3.51 16.89
CA TRP A 213 5.06 4.03 18.23
C TRP A 213 4.82 2.91 19.23
N ALA A 214 5.19 3.18 20.48
CA ALA A 214 4.77 2.40 21.64
C ALA A 214 4.38 3.34 22.79
N ALA A 215 3.78 2.77 23.83
CA ALA A 215 3.33 3.49 25.02
C ALA A 215 4.40 4.35 25.74
N ARG A 216 5.70 4.21 25.41
CA ARG A 216 6.82 4.93 26.05
C ARG A 216 7.70 5.72 25.07
N GLY A 217 7.21 6.01 23.87
CA GLY A 217 7.95 6.76 22.85
C GLY A 217 7.84 6.14 21.47
N TYR A 218 8.66 6.62 20.54
CA TYR A 218 8.66 6.09 19.18
C TYR A 218 10.06 5.87 18.65
N HIS A 219 10.17 4.86 17.81
CA HIS A 219 11.39 4.50 17.13
C HIS A 219 11.27 4.83 15.66
N VAL A 220 12.26 5.55 15.14
CA VAL A 220 12.32 5.98 13.75
C VAL A 220 13.56 5.37 13.11
N TRP A 221 13.38 4.71 11.97
CA TRP A 221 14.47 4.29 11.09
C TRP A 221 14.36 4.99 9.74
N PHE A 222 15.48 5.48 9.23
CA PHE A 222 15.54 6.14 7.94
C PHE A 222 16.90 5.91 7.28
N LEU A 223 16.96 6.15 5.97
CA LEU A 223 18.23 6.23 5.25
C LEU A 223 18.74 7.67 5.28
N SER A 224 19.99 7.85 5.70
CA SER A 224 20.69 9.12 5.56
C SER A 224 20.97 9.46 4.09
N GLU A 225 21.41 10.69 3.83
CA GLU A 225 21.91 11.10 2.50
C GLU A 225 23.10 10.25 2.03
N SER A 226 23.90 9.72 2.96
CA SER A 226 24.99 8.78 2.69
C SER A 226 24.52 7.35 2.39
N GLY A 227 23.22 7.06 2.51
CA GLY A 227 22.65 5.73 2.30
C GLY A 227 22.84 4.76 3.47
N GLU A 228 23.17 5.28 4.66
CA GLU A 228 23.32 4.49 5.89
C GLU A 228 21.99 4.41 6.65
N ILE A 229 21.75 3.29 7.33
CA ILE A 229 20.57 3.08 8.17
C ILE A 229 20.79 3.77 9.51
N GLN A 230 20.04 4.84 9.76
CA GLN A 230 20.00 5.53 11.05
C GLN A 230 18.77 5.12 11.84
N ALA A 231 18.93 5.01 13.15
CA ALA A 231 17.85 4.75 14.09
C ALA A 231 17.84 5.85 15.15
N ARG A 232 16.65 6.36 15.48
CA ARG A 232 16.45 7.32 16.57
C ARG A 232 15.32 6.82 17.45
N GLN A 233 15.59 6.72 18.74
CA GLN A 233 14.55 6.60 19.74
C GLN A 233 14.26 7.99 20.27
N LEU A 234 13.02 8.43 20.17
CA LEU A 234 12.58 9.72 20.68
C LEU A 234 11.65 9.46 21.87
N GLY A 235 12.11 9.89 23.04
CA GLY A 235 11.48 9.67 24.34
C GLY A 235 10.54 10.81 24.75
N GLU A 236 9.49 10.39 25.48
CA GLU A 236 8.37 11.10 26.13
C GLU A 236 8.24 12.62 25.93
N MET A 237 7.12 13.03 25.31
CA MET A 237 6.48 14.32 25.54
C MET A 237 5.65 14.27 26.83
#